data_AF-A0A497IEZ1-F1
#
_entry.id   AF-A0A497IEZ1-F1
#
_cell.length_a   1.000
_cell.length_b   1.000
_cell.length_c   1.000
_cell.angle_alpha   90.00
_cell.angle_beta   90.00
_cell.angle_gamma   90.00
#
_symmetry.space_group_name_H-M   'P 1'
#
loop_
_entity.id
_entity.type
_entity.pdbx_description
1 polymer ?
#
loop_
_entity_poly.entity_id
_entity_poly.type
_entity_poly.pdbx_seq_one_letter_code
_entity_poly.pdbx_strand_id
1 'polypeptide(L)'
;MPFMSGAYGLFGKWLISGQLKISEGDISLLGQRVAMLPTSFFVEMEKTVQKSNSPTLRDDVYLWAWKIAYLYIKKFVEEYGLKTFEERYKWGMDIASLAGFGDYKTIDYHDKEYSYFYIINNPIAEAFYPSKKAVDTFLRGINAGGGTACHMQIVNCLETDCQAINGQKCVFITGTERAHEKFGVSDLYAEQLDLDYVLPQQKEFLRKVGLPKV
;
A
#
# COMPACT_ATOMS: atom_id res chain seq x y z
N MET A 1 22.12 5.87 22.65
CA MET A 1 21.26 4.69 22.86
C MET A 1 21.07 4.01 21.52
N PRO A 2 21.37 2.71 21.37
CA PRO A 2 21.13 2.03 20.12
C PRO A 2 19.61 1.91 19.94
N PHE A 3 19.07 2.58 18.93
CA PHE A 3 17.67 2.46 18.55
C PHE A 3 17.41 0.98 18.21
N MET A 4 16.43 0.36 18.87
CA MET A 4 15.90 -0.94 18.46
C MET A 4 15.51 -0.83 16.98
N SER A 5 16.23 -1.52 16.10
CA SER A 5 15.98 -1.51 14.67
C SER A 5 14.80 -2.43 14.35
N GLY A 6 13.82 -1.91 13.59
CA GLY A 6 12.68 -2.67 13.10
C GLY A 6 11.32 -2.16 13.60
N ALA A 7 10.27 -2.86 13.16
CA ALA A 7 8.86 -2.58 13.42
C ALA A 7 8.55 -2.26 14.90
N TYR A 8 9.03 -3.08 15.83
CA TYR A 8 8.81 -2.88 17.28
C TYR A 8 9.44 -1.58 17.82
N GLY A 9 10.57 -1.16 17.25
CA GLY A 9 11.18 0.13 17.59
C GLY A 9 10.35 1.31 17.11
N LEU A 10 9.65 1.18 15.99
CA LEU A 10 8.80 2.23 15.43
C LEU A 10 7.51 2.42 16.24
N PHE A 11 6.83 1.31 16.59
CA PHE A 11 5.63 1.35 17.43
C PHE A 11 5.94 1.96 18.81
N GLY A 12 7.02 1.51 19.44
CA GLY A 12 7.50 2.08 20.71
C GLY A 12 7.84 3.56 20.58
N LYS A 13 8.49 3.97 19.48
CA LYS A 13 8.80 5.38 19.20
C LYS A 13 7.53 6.22 19.11
N TRP A 14 6.48 5.76 18.42
CA TRP A 14 5.22 6.50 18.31
C TRP A 14 4.46 6.60 19.63
N LEU A 15 4.49 5.55 20.44
CA LEU A 15 3.89 5.57 21.77
C LEU A 15 4.62 6.57 22.68
N ILE A 16 5.95 6.54 22.68
CA ILE A 16 6.80 7.43 23.50
C ILE A 16 6.69 8.88 23.03
N SER A 17 6.62 9.12 21.71
CA SER A 17 6.48 10.48 21.16
C SER A 17 5.05 11.04 21.25
N GLY A 18 4.09 10.28 21.77
CA GLY A 18 2.67 10.66 21.85
C GLY A 18 1.99 10.77 20.49
N GLN A 19 2.60 10.20 19.44
CA GLN A 19 2.09 10.19 18.08
C GLN A 19 1.07 9.07 17.87
N LEU A 20 1.19 7.97 18.62
CA LEU A 20 0.12 6.99 18.81
C LEU A 20 -0.57 7.28 20.14
N LYS A 21 -1.87 7.58 20.11
CA LYS A 21 -2.70 7.79 21.29
C LYS A 21 -3.80 6.74 21.32
N ILE A 22 -3.92 6.07 22.46
CA ILE A 22 -4.98 5.11 22.73
C ILE A 22 -5.68 5.60 23.98
N SER A 23 -6.97 5.95 23.83
CA SER A 23 -7.85 6.32 24.94
C SER A 23 -9.21 5.63 24.79
N GLU A 24 -10.09 5.80 25.77
CA GLU A 24 -11.41 5.20 25.74
C GLU A 24 -12.19 5.63 24.48
N GLY A 25 -12.48 4.67 23.60
CA GLY A 25 -13.20 4.91 22.34
C GLY A 25 -12.40 5.63 21.24
N ASP A 26 -11.10 5.88 21.39
CA ASP A 26 -10.29 6.60 20.40
C ASP A 26 -8.91 5.95 20.24
N ILE A 27 -8.57 5.67 18.97
CA ILE A 27 -7.21 5.36 18.57
C ILE A 27 -6.84 6.42 17.55
N SER A 28 -5.73 7.12 17.77
CA SER A 28 -5.21 8.07 16.80
C SER A 28 -3.72 7.90 16.56
N LEU A 29 -3.32 8.04 15.29
CA LEU A 29 -1.95 7.98 14.83
C LEU A 29 -1.64 9.26 14.04
N LEU A 30 -0.63 10.02 14.45
CA LEU A 30 -0.31 11.34 13.90
C LEU A 30 -1.54 12.27 13.89
N GLY A 31 -2.38 12.22 14.92
CA GLY A 31 -3.62 13.00 14.99
C GLY A 31 -4.68 12.63 13.94
N GLN A 32 -4.55 11.48 13.26
CA GLN A 32 -5.62 10.89 12.47
C GLN A 32 -6.30 9.80 13.28
N ARG A 33 -7.64 9.76 13.28
CA ARG A 33 -8.38 8.65 13.88
C ARG A 33 -8.19 7.40 13.05
N VAL A 34 -7.91 6.29 13.73
CA VAL A 34 -7.69 4.98 13.12
C VAL A 34 -8.60 3.95 13.76
N ALA A 35 -8.89 2.88 13.02
CA ALA A 35 -9.64 1.74 13.53
C ALA A 35 -8.79 0.48 13.37
N MET A 36 -8.82 -0.39 14.38
CA MET A 36 -8.28 -1.75 14.27
C MET A 36 -9.38 -2.65 13.71
N LEU A 37 -9.17 -3.19 12.51
CA LEU A 37 -10.11 -4.10 11.86
C LEU A 37 -9.50 -5.51 11.80
N PRO A 38 -10.29 -6.57 12.06
CA PRO A 38 -9.81 -7.93 11.89
C PRO A 38 -9.53 -8.22 10.41
N THR A 39 -8.54 -9.07 10.11
CA THR A 39 -8.20 -9.47 8.74
C THR A 39 -9.41 -9.99 7.96
N SER A 40 -10.34 -10.67 8.64
CA SER A 40 -11.58 -11.18 8.02
C SER A 40 -12.40 -10.09 7.32
N PHE A 41 -12.36 -8.84 7.80
CA PHE A 41 -13.00 -7.71 7.12
C PHE A 41 -12.43 -7.52 5.71
N PHE A 42 -11.11 -7.50 5.58
CA PHE A 42 -10.44 -7.32 4.29
C PHE A 42 -10.64 -8.53 3.38
N VAL A 43 -10.67 -9.74 3.94
CA VAL A 43 -11.01 -10.96 3.19
C VAL A 43 -12.43 -10.91 2.61
N GLU A 44 -13.43 -10.49 3.40
CA GLU A 44 -14.81 -10.37 2.90
C GLU A 44 -14.96 -9.24 1.87
N MET A 45 -14.19 -8.17 2.00
CA MET A 45 -14.12 -7.11 0.99
C MET A 45 -13.58 -7.65 -0.34
N GLU A 46 -12.48 -8.40 -0.35
CA GLU A 46 -11.94 -8.99 -1.58
C GLU A 46 -12.89 -10.04 -2.19
N LYS A 47 -13.58 -10.85 -1.36
CA LYS A 47 -14.64 -11.74 -1.85
C LYS A 47 -15.76 -10.96 -2.52
N THR A 48 -16.12 -9.80 -1.98
CA THR A 48 -17.14 -8.93 -2.55
C THR A 48 -16.70 -8.37 -3.89
N VAL A 49 -15.44 -7.93 -4.01
CA VAL A 49 -14.85 -7.49 -5.29
C VAL A 49 -14.92 -8.61 -6.33
N GLN A 50 -14.51 -9.84 -5.98
CA GLN A 50 -14.50 -10.98 -6.90
C GLN A 50 -15.89 -11.43 -7.38
N LYS A 51 -16.92 -11.28 -6.53
CA LYS A 51 -18.30 -11.69 -6.83
C LYS A 51 -19.13 -10.58 -7.44
N SER A 52 -18.62 -9.36 -7.48
CA SER A 52 -19.36 -8.20 -7.93
C SER A 52 -19.52 -8.18 -9.45
N ASN A 53 -20.74 -7.84 -9.89
CA ASN A 53 -21.02 -7.51 -11.29
C ASN A 53 -20.82 -6.02 -11.60
N SER A 54 -20.52 -5.20 -10.59
CA SER A 54 -20.22 -3.78 -10.81
C SER A 54 -18.91 -3.66 -11.59
N PRO A 55 -18.92 -2.95 -12.75
CA PRO A 55 -17.73 -2.82 -13.58
C PRO A 55 -16.60 -2.04 -12.90
N THR A 56 -16.90 -1.22 -11.88
CA THR A 56 -15.91 -0.33 -11.24
C THR A 56 -15.51 -0.74 -9.84
N LEU A 57 -16.20 -1.68 -9.18
CA LEU A 57 -16.00 -1.91 -7.74
C LEU A 57 -14.55 -2.28 -7.39
N ARG A 58 -13.88 -3.07 -8.22
CA ARG A 58 -12.45 -3.39 -8.06
C ARG A 58 -11.61 -2.10 -8.02
N ASP A 59 -11.82 -1.24 -8.99
CA ASP A 59 -11.04 -0.02 -9.17
C ASP A 59 -11.40 1.04 -8.11
N ASP A 60 -12.65 1.06 -7.65
CA ASP A 60 -13.10 1.84 -6.50
C ASP A 60 -12.39 1.42 -5.21
N VAL A 61 -12.34 0.11 -4.91
CA VAL A 61 -11.64 -0.43 -3.73
C VAL A 61 -10.14 -0.12 -3.81
N TYR A 62 -9.53 -0.31 -4.98
CA TYR A 62 -8.14 0.08 -5.23
C TYR A 62 -7.92 1.57 -4.94
N LEU A 63 -8.81 2.44 -5.45
CA LEU A 63 -8.72 3.89 -5.26
C LEU A 63 -8.93 4.32 -3.81
N TRP A 64 -9.82 3.67 -3.05
CA TRP A 64 -10.02 3.94 -1.63
C TRP A 64 -8.74 3.63 -0.85
N ALA A 65 -8.17 2.44 -1.08
CA ALA A 65 -6.91 2.03 -0.49
C ALA A 65 -5.76 2.99 -0.88
N TRP A 66 -5.67 3.35 -2.16
CA TRP A 66 -4.69 4.30 -2.67
C TRP A 66 -4.77 5.66 -1.96
N LYS A 67 -5.98 6.22 -1.82
CA LYS A 67 -6.19 7.52 -1.15
C LYS A 67 -5.78 7.45 0.32
N ILE A 68 -6.16 6.38 1.02
CA ILE A 68 -5.81 6.18 2.43
C ILE A 68 -4.30 6.12 2.58
N ALA A 69 -3.62 5.22 1.87
CA ALA A 69 -2.17 5.06 2.00
C ALA A 69 -1.40 6.32 1.60
N TYR A 70 -1.82 7.01 0.53
CA TYR A 70 -1.23 8.28 0.14
C TYR A 70 -1.30 9.32 1.26
N LEU A 71 -2.47 9.52 1.87
CA LEU A 71 -2.65 10.50 2.94
C LEU A 71 -1.84 10.15 4.19
N TYR A 72 -1.74 8.86 4.53
CA TYR A 72 -0.90 8.41 5.63
C TYR A 72 0.57 8.73 5.36
N ILE A 73 1.12 8.24 4.24
CA ILE A 73 2.55 8.46 3.94
C ILE A 73 2.85 9.94 3.78
N LYS A 74 1.99 10.72 3.11
CA LYS A 74 2.13 12.18 3.03
C LYS A 74 2.27 12.80 4.43
N LYS A 75 1.44 12.40 5.39
CA LYS A 75 1.52 12.94 6.75
C LYS A 75 2.79 12.51 7.49
N PHE A 76 3.24 11.28 7.29
CA PHE A 76 4.54 10.83 7.83
C PHE A 76 5.70 11.63 7.25
N VAL A 77 5.69 11.87 5.94
CA VAL A 77 6.71 12.69 5.27
C VAL A 77 6.76 14.09 5.87
N GLU A 78 5.60 14.72 6.05
CA GLU A 78 5.49 16.09 6.57
C GLU A 78 5.86 16.18 8.05
N GLU A 79 5.39 15.25 8.89
CA GLU A 79 5.63 15.27 10.34
C GLU A 79 7.09 14.94 10.71
N TYR A 80 7.70 13.98 10.00
CA TYR A 80 9.07 13.54 10.28
C TYR A 80 10.11 14.20 9.38
N GLY A 81 9.70 15.06 8.43
CA GLY A 81 10.59 15.75 7.51
C GLY A 81 11.40 14.81 6.62
N LEU A 82 10.79 13.73 6.13
CA LEU A 82 11.46 12.69 5.33
C LEU A 82 11.86 13.23 3.94
N LYS A 83 13.16 13.39 3.69
CA LYS A 83 13.67 14.13 2.51
C LYS A 83 13.91 13.25 1.30
N THR A 84 14.46 12.06 1.53
CA THR A 84 14.90 11.16 0.46
C THR A 84 13.83 10.13 0.10
N PHE A 85 13.91 9.57 -1.10
CA PHE A 85 13.03 8.47 -1.50
C PHE A 85 13.15 7.29 -0.55
N GLU A 86 14.38 6.92 -0.21
CA GLU A 86 14.73 5.76 0.61
C GLU A 86 14.14 5.86 2.02
N GLU A 87 14.17 7.06 2.63
CA GLU A 87 13.53 7.31 3.91
C GLU A 87 12.02 7.10 3.82
N ARG A 88 11.36 7.72 2.83
CA ARG A 88 9.91 7.61 2.63
C ARG A 88 9.49 6.16 2.38
N TYR A 89 10.22 5.48 1.51
CA TYR A 89 9.99 4.11 1.12
C TYR A 89 10.15 3.15 2.30
N LYS A 90 11.25 3.28 3.06
CA LYS A 90 11.48 2.45 4.25
C LYS A 90 10.37 2.64 5.28
N TRP A 91 9.97 3.89 5.54
CA TRP A 91 8.87 4.17 6.45
C TRP A 91 7.56 3.55 5.96
N GLY A 92 7.24 3.68 4.66
CA GLY A 92 6.03 3.08 4.09
C GLY A 92 5.97 1.58 4.26
N MET A 93 7.08 0.88 4.00
CA MET A 93 7.16 -0.58 4.17
C MET A 93 7.08 -1.00 5.64
N ASP A 94 7.78 -0.30 6.53
CA ASP A 94 7.75 -0.57 7.98
C ASP A 94 6.33 -0.35 8.56
N ILE A 95 5.63 0.71 8.12
CA ILE A 95 4.24 1.00 8.52
C ILE A 95 3.29 -0.10 8.02
N ALA A 96 3.37 -0.49 6.75
CA ALA A 96 2.49 -1.50 6.18
C ALA A 96 2.67 -2.86 6.86
N SER A 97 3.93 -3.23 7.15
CA SER A 97 4.23 -4.45 7.90
C SER A 97 3.71 -4.40 9.34
N LEU A 98 3.88 -3.26 10.03
CA LEU A 98 3.33 -3.04 11.37
C LEU A 98 1.81 -3.06 11.43
N ALA A 99 1.14 -2.60 10.37
CA ALA A 99 -0.31 -2.67 10.24
C ALA A 99 -0.81 -4.11 10.04
N GLY A 100 0.09 -5.09 9.88
CA GLY A 100 -0.24 -6.51 9.80
C GLY A 100 -0.52 -7.01 8.39
N PHE A 101 -0.09 -6.29 7.33
CA PHE A 101 -0.29 -6.73 5.95
C PHE A 101 0.75 -7.74 5.44
N GLY A 102 1.63 -8.23 6.33
CA GLY A 102 2.68 -9.20 6.03
C GLY A 102 4.08 -8.62 6.20
N ASP A 103 5.09 -9.43 5.87
CA ASP A 103 6.49 -9.04 5.95
C ASP A 103 7.00 -8.64 4.56
N TYR A 104 7.27 -7.35 4.41
CA TYR A 104 7.70 -6.73 3.16
C TYR A 104 9.21 -6.88 2.96
N LYS A 105 9.61 -7.34 1.78
CA LYS A 105 11.00 -7.54 1.38
C LYS A 105 11.27 -6.89 0.03
N THR A 106 12.13 -5.89 0.02
CA THR A 106 12.56 -5.20 -1.18
C THR A 106 13.47 -6.10 -2.03
N ILE A 107 13.21 -6.13 -3.33
CA ILE A 107 14.07 -6.73 -4.34
C ILE A 107 14.95 -5.64 -4.96
N ASP A 108 14.31 -4.57 -5.44
CA ASP A 108 14.98 -3.43 -6.09
C ASP A 108 14.09 -2.19 -6.04
N TYR A 109 14.65 -0.99 -6.20
CA TYR A 109 13.89 0.23 -6.42
C TYR A 109 14.71 1.26 -7.17
N HIS A 110 14.01 2.18 -7.82
CA HIS A 110 14.60 3.36 -8.43
C HIS A 110 13.68 4.56 -8.18
N ASP A 111 14.23 5.62 -7.56
CA ASP A 111 13.46 6.84 -7.29
C ASP A 111 12.81 7.33 -8.58
N LYS A 112 11.57 7.82 -8.42
CA LYS A 112 10.73 8.30 -9.52
C LYS A 112 10.43 7.31 -10.65
N GLU A 113 10.77 6.02 -10.51
CA GLU A 113 10.45 5.02 -11.54
C GLU A 113 9.65 3.86 -10.97
N TYR A 114 10.22 3.10 -10.03
CA TYR A 114 9.59 1.90 -9.49
C TYR A 114 10.12 1.47 -8.12
N SER A 115 9.34 0.60 -7.48
CA SER A 115 9.72 -0.24 -6.35
C SER A 115 9.28 -1.67 -6.63
N TYR A 116 10.22 -2.62 -6.55
CA TYR A 116 10.00 -4.05 -6.77
C TYR A 116 10.24 -4.81 -5.47
N PHE A 117 9.23 -5.54 -4.99
CA PHE A 117 9.27 -6.17 -3.68
C PHE A 117 8.35 -7.39 -3.61
N TYR A 118 8.48 -8.16 -2.55
CA TYR A 118 7.55 -9.24 -2.22
C TYR A 118 7.06 -9.13 -0.78
N ILE A 119 5.90 -9.73 -0.53
CA ILE A 119 5.28 -9.83 0.79
C ILE A 119 5.13 -11.33 1.11
N ILE A 120 5.64 -11.74 2.27
CA ILE A 120 5.38 -13.07 2.84
C ILE A 120 4.37 -12.94 3.98
N ASN A 121 3.61 -14.02 4.24
CA ASN A 121 2.56 -14.04 5.25
C ASN A 121 1.54 -12.91 5.06
N ASN A 122 1.13 -12.64 3.81
CA ASN A 122 0.02 -11.73 3.54
C ASN A 122 -1.26 -12.42 3.99
N PRO A 123 -1.89 -11.97 5.09
CA PRO A 123 -3.00 -12.71 5.69
C PRO A 123 -4.29 -12.61 4.86
N ILE A 124 -4.38 -11.64 3.93
CA ILE A 124 -5.49 -11.55 2.99
C ILE A 124 -5.32 -12.64 1.93
N ALA A 125 -4.21 -12.65 1.20
CA ALA A 125 -3.96 -13.63 0.15
C ALA A 125 -3.91 -15.08 0.66
N GLU A 126 -3.34 -15.30 1.85
CA GLU A 126 -3.31 -16.61 2.52
C GLU A 126 -4.71 -17.20 2.69
N ALA A 127 -5.71 -16.37 3.03
CA ALA A 127 -7.09 -16.81 3.23
C ALA A 127 -7.79 -17.30 1.94
N PHE A 128 -7.21 -17.04 0.76
CA PHE A 128 -7.71 -17.49 -0.53
C PHE A 128 -6.94 -18.70 -1.09
N TYR A 129 -5.89 -19.19 -0.43
CA TYR A 129 -5.13 -20.33 -0.93
C TYR A 129 -5.91 -21.65 -0.76
N PRO A 130 -5.99 -22.51 -1.81
CA PRO A 130 -5.54 -22.29 -3.18
C PRO A 130 -6.58 -21.53 -4.03
N SER A 131 -6.11 -20.55 -4.80
CA SER A 131 -6.88 -19.73 -5.75
C SER A 131 -6.33 -19.89 -7.17
N LYS A 132 -7.17 -19.63 -8.17
CA LYS A 132 -6.76 -19.54 -9.59
C LYS A 132 -6.41 -18.12 -10.03
N LYS A 133 -6.66 -17.13 -9.18
CA LYS A 133 -6.50 -15.71 -9.50
C LYS A 133 -5.85 -14.95 -8.35
N ALA A 134 -5.14 -13.89 -8.71
CA ALA A 134 -4.64 -12.89 -7.77
C ALA A 134 -5.82 -12.20 -7.06
N VAL A 135 -5.62 -11.82 -5.80
CA VAL A 135 -6.72 -11.35 -4.94
C VAL A 135 -6.45 -10.03 -4.24
N ASP A 136 -5.24 -9.47 -4.36
CA ASP A 136 -4.80 -8.34 -3.53
C ASP A 136 -5.21 -6.97 -4.12
N THR A 137 -6.51 -6.73 -4.35
CA THR A 137 -7.00 -5.45 -4.90
C THR A 137 -6.69 -4.29 -3.97
N PHE A 138 -7.07 -4.43 -2.70
CA PHE A 138 -6.87 -3.44 -1.66
C PHE A 138 -5.38 -3.22 -1.39
N LEU A 139 -4.59 -4.29 -1.29
CA LEU A 139 -3.17 -4.18 -0.97
C LEU A 139 -2.37 -3.55 -2.12
N ARG A 140 -2.71 -3.85 -3.38
CA ARG A 140 -2.17 -3.10 -4.54
C ARG A 140 -2.51 -1.61 -4.44
N GLY A 141 -3.74 -1.27 -4.06
CA GLY A 141 -4.14 0.11 -3.83
C GLY A 141 -3.30 0.79 -2.73
N ILE A 142 -3.13 0.14 -1.57
CA ILE A 142 -2.26 0.62 -0.48
C ILE A 142 -0.83 0.88 -0.99
N ASN A 143 -0.24 -0.11 -1.66
CA ASN A 143 1.14 -0.05 -2.14
C ASN A 143 1.32 1.08 -3.18
N ALA A 144 0.38 1.24 -4.11
CA ALA A 144 0.40 2.31 -5.10
C ALA A 144 0.21 3.71 -4.49
N GLY A 145 -0.68 3.83 -3.49
CA GLY A 145 -0.93 5.09 -2.80
C GLY A 145 0.27 5.56 -2.00
N GLY A 146 0.84 4.67 -1.20
CA GLY A 146 2.09 4.92 -0.49
C GLY A 146 3.24 5.18 -1.45
N GLY A 147 3.38 4.36 -2.50
CA GLY A 147 4.37 4.54 -3.56
C GLY A 147 4.28 5.90 -4.24
N THR A 148 3.07 6.41 -4.48
CA THR A 148 2.88 7.74 -5.08
C THR A 148 3.42 8.86 -4.18
N ALA A 149 3.19 8.76 -2.87
CA ALA A 149 3.78 9.69 -1.91
C ALA A 149 5.31 9.55 -1.81
N CYS A 150 5.86 8.34 -1.96
CA CYS A 150 7.31 8.10 -1.92
C CYS A 150 8.03 8.62 -3.18
N HIS A 151 7.53 8.26 -4.37
CA HIS A 151 8.09 8.61 -5.68
C HIS A 151 7.78 10.04 -6.12
N MET A 152 6.93 10.77 -5.36
CA MET A 152 6.52 12.14 -5.65
C MET A 152 5.84 12.30 -7.02
N GLN A 153 5.22 11.23 -7.52
CA GLN A 153 4.47 11.18 -8.77
C GLN A 153 3.52 9.99 -8.74
N ILE A 154 2.51 9.99 -9.62
CA ILE A 154 1.58 8.87 -9.73
C ILE A 154 2.33 7.62 -10.18
N VAL A 155 2.22 6.58 -9.35
CA VAL A 155 2.62 5.21 -9.67
C VAL A 155 1.44 4.28 -9.37
N ASN A 156 1.38 3.16 -10.07
CA ASN A 156 0.38 2.12 -9.86
C ASN A 156 1.07 0.83 -9.44
N CYS A 157 0.31 -0.09 -8.84
CA CYS A 157 0.86 -1.36 -8.35
C CYS A 157 0.20 -2.53 -9.08
N LEU A 158 1.04 -3.37 -9.66
CA LEU A 158 0.67 -4.64 -10.29
C LEU A 158 1.28 -5.78 -9.49
N GLU A 159 0.50 -6.85 -9.32
CA GLU A 159 0.92 -8.07 -8.64
C GLU A 159 1.28 -9.13 -9.68
N THR A 160 2.55 -9.54 -9.72
CA THR A 160 3.06 -10.50 -10.71
C THR A 160 2.92 -11.94 -10.24
N ASP A 161 2.99 -12.17 -8.93
CA ASP A 161 2.76 -13.47 -8.28
C ASP A 161 1.90 -13.25 -7.05
N CYS A 162 1.01 -14.20 -6.73
CA CYS A 162 0.12 -14.10 -5.57
C CYS A 162 0.24 -15.32 -4.65
N GLN A 163 0.33 -15.08 -3.34
CA GLN A 163 0.34 -16.13 -2.31
C GLN A 163 -0.95 -16.96 -2.36
N ALA A 164 -2.08 -16.37 -2.76
CA ALA A 164 -3.32 -17.11 -2.97
C ALA A 164 -3.18 -18.20 -4.05
N ILE A 165 -2.28 -18.03 -5.03
CA ILE A 165 -2.04 -19.00 -6.10
C ILE A 165 -0.90 -19.95 -5.73
N ASN A 166 0.24 -19.41 -5.30
CA ASN A 166 1.48 -20.18 -5.11
C ASN A 166 1.70 -20.70 -3.68
N GLY A 167 0.94 -20.20 -2.69
CA GLY A 167 1.03 -20.59 -1.28
C GLY A 167 2.25 -20.04 -0.53
N GLN A 168 3.06 -19.18 -1.14
CA GLN A 168 4.34 -18.72 -0.60
C GLN A 168 4.38 -17.21 -0.37
N LYS A 169 4.19 -16.42 -1.43
CA LYS A 169 4.40 -14.97 -1.39
C LYS A 169 3.64 -14.25 -2.50
N CYS A 170 3.35 -12.99 -2.24
CA CYS A 170 2.89 -12.06 -3.27
C CYS A 170 4.09 -11.21 -3.75
N VAL A 171 4.21 -10.99 -5.05
CA VAL A 171 5.28 -10.20 -5.67
C VAL A 171 4.66 -9.01 -6.39
N PHE A 172 5.18 -7.82 -6.13
CA PHE A 172 4.59 -6.57 -6.59
C PHE A 172 5.62 -5.67 -7.25
N ILE A 173 5.18 -5.01 -8.31
CA ILE A 173 5.88 -3.86 -8.89
C ILE A 173 4.97 -2.65 -8.69
N THR A 174 5.46 -1.66 -7.97
CA THR A 174 4.83 -0.34 -7.86
C THR A 174 5.63 0.63 -8.70
N GLY A 175 5.11 1.10 -9.82
CA GLY A 175 5.86 1.96 -10.73
C GLY A 175 5.01 2.76 -11.70
N THR A 176 5.70 3.53 -12.53
CA THR A 176 5.09 4.21 -13.68
C THR A 176 4.68 3.21 -14.75
N GLU A 177 3.81 3.60 -15.69
CA GLU A 177 3.45 2.76 -16.84
C GLU A 177 4.70 2.31 -17.63
N ARG A 178 5.66 3.23 -17.85
CA ARG A 178 6.94 2.93 -18.47
C ARG A 178 7.74 1.87 -17.70
N ALA A 179 7.69 1.90 -16.36
CA ALA A 179 8.33 0.86 -15.57
C ALA A 179 7.64 -0.49 -15.76
N HIS A 180 6.31 -0.55 -15.75
CA HIS A 180 5.58 -1.79 -16.00
C HIS A 180 5.86 -2.38 -17.38
N GLU A 181 6.01 -1.53 -18.41
CA GLU A 181 6.46 -1.96 -19.74
C GLU A 181 7.87 -2.56 -19.71
N LYS A 182 8.81 -1.90 -19.02
CA LYS A 182 10.20 -2.37 -18.87
C LYS A 182 10.27 -3.72 -18.15
N PHE A 183 9.40 -3.94 -17.16
CA PHE A 183 9.30 -5.21 -16.44
C PHE A 183 8.49 -6.28 -17.19
N GLY A 184 7.83 -5.92 -18.30
CA GLY A 184 7.04 -6.85 -19.11
C GLY A 184 5.73 -7.29 -18.43
N VAL A 185 5.12 -6.40 -17.63
CA VAL A 185 3.93 -6.71 -16.81
C VAL A 185 2.71 -5.85 -17.15
N SER A 186 2.77 -5.07 -18.23
CA SER A 186 1.70 -4.15 -18.65
C SER A 186 0.40 -4.87 -19.04
N ASP A 187 0.47 -6.14 -19.43
CA ASP A 187 -0.70 -6.97 -19.73
C ASP A 187 -1.59 -7.19 -18.51
N LEU A 188 -1.01 -7.16 -17.30
CA LEU A 188 -1.75 -7.31 -16.04
C LEU A 188 -2.77 -6.19 -15.80
N TYR A 189 -2.64 -5.03 -16.44
CA TYR A 189 -3.64 -3.95 -16.31
C TYR A 189 -5.05 -4.42 -16.69
N ALA A 190 -5.18 -5.21 -17.76
CA ALA A 190 -6.48 -5.69 -18.23
C ALA A 190 -7.27 -6.45 -17.15
N GLU A 191 -6.56 -7.17 -16.27
CA GLU A 191 -7.16 -7.98 -15.21
C GLU A 191 -7.20 -7.27 -13.86
N GLN A 192 -6.26 -6.35 -13.61
CA GLN A 192 -6.00 -5.84 -12.28
C GLN A 192 -6.44 -4.39 -12.08
N LEU A 193 -6.45 -3.56 -13.12
CA LEU A 193 -6.67 -2.12 -12.95
C LEU A 193 -7.05 -1.42 -14.25
N ASP A 194 -8.21 -0.75 -14.27
CA ASP A 194 -8.59 0.15 -15.37
C ASP A 194 -7.92 1.52 -15.19
N LEU A 195 -6.83 1.77 -15.94
CA LEU A 195 -6.10 3.03 -15.87
C LEU A 195 -6.90 4.24 -16.39
N ASP A 196 -7.75 4.05 -17.38
CA ASP A 196 -8.57 5.14 -17.95
C ASP A 196 -9.58 5.62 -16.91
N TYR A 197 -10.07 4.71 -16.07
CA TYR A 197 -10.93 5.04 -14.94
C TYR A 197 -10.15 5.62 -13.73
N VAL A 198 -8.98 5.07 -13.41
CA VAL A 198 -8.25 5.34 -12.16
C VAL A 198 -7.39 6.61 -12.23
N LEU A 199 -6.65 6.82 -13.32
CA LEU A 199 -5.70 7.93 -13.45
C LEU A 199 -6.37 9.32 -13.32
N PRO A 200 -7.53 9.60 -13.94
CA PRO A 200 -8.18 10.91 -13.79
C PRO A 200 -8.53 11.22 -12.33
N GLN A 201 -8.97 10.21 -11.58
CA GLN A 201 -9.36 10.37 -10.18
C GLN A 201 -8.15 10.61 -9.26
N GLN A 202 -7.03 9.90 -9.51
CA GLN A 202 -5.78 10.15 -8.79
C GLN A 202 -5.29 11.58 -9.06
N LYS A 203 -5.27 12.02 -10.33
CA LYS A 203 -4.89 13.40 -10.70
C LYS A 203 -5.77 14.44 -10.03
N GLU A 204 -7.09 14.24 -10.04
CA GLU A 204 -8.03 15.16 -9.40
C GLU A 204 -7.80 15.22 -7.88
N PHE A 205 -7.59 14.07 -7.25
CA PHE A 205 -7.30 13.99 -5.83
C PHE A 205 -5.99 14.72 -5.48
N LEU A 206 -4.89 14.46 -6.20
CA LEU A 206 -3.60 15.13 -5.99
C LEU A 206 -3.68 16.64 -6.20
N ARG A 207 -4.50 17.12 -7.14
CA ARG A 207 -4.77 18.55 -7.30
C ARG A 207 -5.39 19.18 -6.05
N LYS A 208 -6.22 18.42 -5.31
CA LYS A 208 -6.88 18.88 -4.07
C LYS A 208 -5.95 18.85 -2.87
N VAL A 209 -5.16 17.77 -2.72
CA VAL A 209 -4.39 17.53 -1.49
C VAL A 209 -2.91 17.94 -1.58
N GLY A 210 -2.39 18.13 -2.80
CA GLY A 210 -0.99 18.42 -3.07
C GLY A 210 -0.06 17.23 -2.83
N LEU A 211 1.16 17.32 -3.36
CA LEU A 211 2.26 16.40 -3.05
C LEU A 211 2.77 16.60 -1.61
N PRO A 212 3.45 15.59 -1.02
CA PRO A 212 4.13 15.78 0.25
C PRO A 212 5.09 16.98 0.23
N LYS A 213 5.15 17.73 1.33
CA LYS A 213 6.14 18.81 1.49
C LYS A 213 7.45 18.21 1.97
N VAL A 214 8.32 17.92 0.99
CA VAL A 214 9.67 17.40 1.22
C VAL A 214 10.61 18.53 1.57
#